data_AF-A0A067PF37-F1
#
_entry.id   AF-A0A067PF37-F1
#
_cell.length_a   1.000
_cell.length_b   1.000
_cell.length_c   1.000
_cell.angle_alpha   90.00
_cell.angle_beta   90.00
_cell.angle_gamma   90.00
#
_symmetry.space_group_name_H-M   'P 1'
#
loop_
_entity.id
_entity.type
_entity.pdbx_description
1 polymer ?
#
loop_
_entity_poly.entity_id
_entity_poly.type
_entity_poly.pdbx_seq_one_letter_code
_entity_poly.pdbx_strand_id
1 'polypeptide(L)'
;MGFCEHPLIQQIIMMWFRGRDDEGIVYSRYFSHRIPLVTLGLVLTVIECVLDEWSEGNYKLVEFSAKAYQDRLDEICSMLKMFDRDTAPIRIISSIRKSLLDVARAHAGAPLELSHGSMLDRRDVEAAMKEWMERRKEGGGGGGSDG
;
A
#
# COMPACT_ATOMS: atom_id res chain seq x y z
N MET A 1 9.51 8.33 1.22
CA MET A 1 8.12 7.98 0.89
C MET A 1 8.04 6.48 0.83
N GLY A 2 7.18 5.87 1.64
CA GLY A 2 7.10 4.42 1.81
C GLY A 2 6.50 3.72 0.60
N PHE A 3 6.93 2.47 0.41
CA PHE A 3 6.29 1.51 -0.49
C PHE A 3 4.81 1.37 -0.07
N CYS A 4 3.87 1.61 -0.98
CA CYS A 4 2.40 1.59 -0.78
C CYS A 4 1.73 2.81 -0.11
N GLU A 5 2.42 3.94 0.06
CA GLU A 5 1.81 5.20 0.54
C GLU A 5 1.37 6.15 -0.58
N HIS A 6 1.42 5.69 -1.84
CA HIS A 6 1.08 6.54 -2.97
C HIS A 6 -0.40 6.96 -2.94
N PRO A 7 -0.75 8.25 -3.13
CA PRO A 7 -2.13 8.75 -3.05
C PRO A 7 -3.13 7.98 -3.92
N LEU A 8 -2.68 7.43 -5.05
CA LEU A 8 -3.51 6.59 -5.92
C LEU A 8 -4.05 5.33 -5.22
N ILE A 9 -3.23 4.65 -4.41
CA ILE A 9 -3.66 3.44 -3.69
C ILE A 9 -4.77 3.80 -2.70
N GLN A 10 -4.62 4.93 -2.03
CA GLN A 10 -5.63 5.44 -1.11
C GLN A 10 -6.92 5.85 -1.84
N GLN A 11 -6.82 6.52 -2.99
CA GLN A 11 -7.98 6.87 -3.81
C GLN A 11 -8.76 5.66 -4.29
N ILE A 12 -8.07 4.61 -4.73
CA ILE A 12 -8.72 3.36 -5.16
C ILE A 12 -9.44 2.71 -3.97
N ILE A 13 -8.79 2.66 -2.80
CA ILE A 13 -9.42 2.09 -1.61
C ILE A 13 -10.64 2.89 -1.16
N MET A 14 -10.59 4.23 -1.22
CA MET A 14 -11.72 5.09 -0.85
C MET A 14 -12.97 4.86 -1.72
N MET A 15 -12.85 4.28 -2.92
CA MET A 15 -14.02 3.97 -3.75
C MET A 15 -14.98 2.97 -3.09
N TRP A 16 -14.48 2.08 -2.23
CA TRP A 16 -15.31 1.15 -1.46
C TRP A 16 -15.85 1.76 -0.15
N PHE A 17 -15.50 3.01 0.18
CA PHE A 17 -15.83 3.69 1.43
C PHE A 17 -16.26 5.15 1.20
N ARG A 18 -17.08 5.41 0.18
CA ARG A 18 -17.56 6.75 -0.17
C ARG A 18 -18.85 7.11 0.60
N GLY A 19 -19.68 6.14 0.89
CA GLY A 19 -20.98 6.28 1.53
C GLY A 19 -21.32 5.11 2.45
N ARG A 20 -22.46 5.23 3.15
CA ARG A 20 -22.90 4.24 4.15
C ARG A 20 -23.34 2.91 3.54
N ASP A 21 -23.73 2.93 2.27
CA ASP A 21 -24.24 1.77 1.53
C ASP A 21 -23.16 1.11 0.66
N ASP A 22 -21.93 1.63 0.66
CA ASP A 22 -20.84 1.04 -0.11
C ASP A 22 -20.31 -0.25 0.51
N GLU A 23 -19.65 -1.07 -0.30
CA GLU A 23 -19.24 -2.42 0.07
C GLU A 23 -18.30 -2.45 1.28
N GLY A 24 -17.43 -1.45 1.43
CA GLY A 24 -16.52 -1.33 2.57
C GLY A 24 -17.23 -1.09 3.91
N ILE A 25 -18.43 -0.50 3.88
CA ILE A 25 -19.25 -0.25 5.07
C ILE A 25 -20.25 -1.39 5.30
N VAL A 26 -20.99 -1.77 4.26
CA VAL A 26 -21.98 -2.87 4.31
C VAL A 26 -21.31 -4.18 4.71
N TYR A 27 -20.13 -4.45 4.17
CA TYR A 27 -19.35 -5.65 4.51
C TYR A 27 -18.20 -5.36 5.49
N SER A 28 -18.43 -4.47 6.45
CA SER A 28 -17.46 -4.08 7.50
C SER A 28 -16.80 -5.27 8.21
N ARG A 29 -17.45 -6.43 8.30
CA ARG A 29 -16.89 -7.67 8.85
C ARG A 29 -15.59 -8.12 8.16
N TYR A 30 -15.46 -7.88 6.85
CA TYR A 30 -14.25 -8.23 6.09
C TYR A 30 -13.19 -7.13 6.18
N PHE A 31 -13.56 -5.93 6.61
CA PHE A 31 -12.69 -4.76 6.75
C PHE A 31 -12.58 -4.32 8.21
N SER A 32 -12.63 -5.25 9.17
CA SER A 32 -12.84 -4.93 10.59
C SER A 32 -11.64 -4.19 11.22
N HIS A 33 -10.43 -4.73 11.07
CA HIS A 33 -9.23 -4.22 11.75
C HIS A 33 -8.17 -3.64 10.82
N ARG A 34 -8.06 -4.15 9.58
CA ARG A 34 -7.10 -3.73 8.55
C ARG A 34 -7.68 -4.07 7.18
N ILE A 35 -7.29 -3.36 6.13
CA ILE A 35 -7.58 -3.79 4.75
C ILE A 35 -7.07 -5.22 4.55
N PRO A 36 -7.82 -6.17 3.98
CA PRO A 36 -7.32 -7.51 3.67
C PRO A 36 -6.10 -7.45 2.77
N LEU A 37 -5.13 -8.35 2.97
CA LEU A 37 -3.91 -8.38 2.16
C LEU A 37 -4.22 -8.63 0.68
N VAL A 38 -5.22 -9.47 0.40
CA VAL A 38 -5.72 -9.71 -0.96
C VAL A 38 -6.34 -8.46 -1.59
N THR A 39 -7.00 -7.59 -0.82
CA THR A 39 -7.52 -6.31 -1.32
C THR A 39 -6.38 -5.39 -1.74
N LEU A 40 -5.32 -5.31 -0.92
CA LEU A 40 -4.12 -4.56 -1.30
C LEU A 40 -3.46 -5.15 -2.55
N GLY A 41 -3.36 -6.48 -2.63
CA GLY A 41 -2.84 -7.17 -3.83
C GLY A 41 -3.67 -6.86 -5.07
N LEU A 42 -4.99 -6.84 -4.96
CA LEU A 42 -5.90 -6.51 -6.06
C LEU A 42 -5.69 -5.08 -6.56
N VAL A 43 -5.54 -4.11 -5.64
CA VAL A 43 -5.24 -2.71 -6.00
C VAL A 43 -3.92 -2.60 -6.75
N LEU A 44 -2.86 -3.29 -6.28
CA LEU A 44 -1.57 -3.29 -6.97
C LEU A 44 -1.67 -3.96 -8.34
N THR A 45 -2.44 -5.05 -8.47
CA THR A 45 -2.65 -5.75 -9.75
C THR A 45 -3.41 -4.87 -10.75
N VAL A 46 -4.41 -4.10 -10.30
CA VAL A 46 -5.10 -3.12 -11.14
C VAL A 46 -4.14 -2.03 -11.60
N ILE A 47 -3.26 -1.54 -10.71
CA ILE A 47 -2.25 -0.54 -11.09
C ILE A 47 -1.31 -1.10 -12.18
N GLU A 48 -0.86 -2.35 -12.03
CA GLU A 48 -0.06 -3.00 -13.07
C GLU A 48 -0.82 -3.19 -14.38
N CYS A 49 -2.09 -3.60 -14.32
CA CYS A 49 -2.93 -3.70 -15.51
C CYS A 49 -3.03 -2.37 -16.25
N VAL A 50 -3.22 -1.26 -15.52
CA VAL A 50 -3.23 0.10 -16.12
C VAL A 50 -1.86 0.46 -16.68
N LEU A 51 -0.76 0.06 -16.05
CA LEU A 51 0.58 0.29 -16.61
C LEU A 51 0.80 -0.50 -17.90
N ASP A 52 0.27 -1.73 -17.99
CA ASP A 52 0.34 -2.57 -19.18
C ASP A 52 -0.39 -1.93 -20.38
N GLU A 53 -1.49 -1.20 -20.14
CA GLU A 53 -2.21 -0.45 -21.18
C GLU A 53 -1.33 0.59 -21.89
N TRP A 54 -0.27 1.05 -21.23
CA TRP A 54 0.66 2.07 -21.75
C TRP A 54 2.05 1.50 -22.07
N SER A 55 2.25 0.19 -21.91
CA SER A 55 3.58 -0.45 -21.98
C SER A 55 4.30 -0.23 -23.31
N GLU A 56 3.58 -0.20 -24.43
CA GLU A 56 4.13 -0.02 -25.79
C GLU A 56 4.22 1.46 -26.22
N GLY A 57 3.98 2.40 -25.29
CA GLY A 57 3.93 3.84 -25.59
C GLY A 57 2.68 4.28 -26.35
N ASN A 58 1.80 3.34 -26.72
CA ASN A 58 0.46 3.58 -27.26
C ASN A 58 -0.57 3.00 -26.31
N TYR A 59 -1.67 3.72 -26.09
CA TYR A 59 -2.77 3.22 -25.28
C TYR A 59 -3.43 2.01 -25.94
N LYS A 60 -3.50 0.90 -25.20
CA LYS A 60 -4.27 -0.29 -25.55
C LYS A 60 -5.14 -0.65 -24.37
N LEU A 61 -6.45 -0.67 -24.57
CA LEU A 61 -7.39 -1.13 -23.54
C LEU A 61 -7.07 -2.60 -23.21
N VAL A 62 -6.67 -2.85 -21.96
CA VAL A 62 -6.43 -4.20 -21.44
C VAL A 62 -7.58 -4.56 -20.53
N GLU A 63 -8.19 -5.71 -20.78
CA GLU A 63 -9.29 -6.19 -19.94
C GLU A 63 -8.74 -6.71 -18.61
N PHE A 64 -9.06 -6.01 -17.52
CA PHE A 64 -8.80 -6.50 -16.17
C PHE A 64 -9.72 -7.68 -15.86
N SER A 65 -9.23 -8.90 -16.09
CA SER A 65 -9.97 -10.14 -15.90
C SER A 65 -9.14 -11.17 -15.11
N ALA A 66 -9.83 -12.08 -14.42
CA ALA A 66 -9.17 -13.19 -13.72
C ALA A 66 -8.32 -14.04 -14.70
N LYS A 67 -8.81 -14.27 -15.91
CA LYS A 67 -8.06 -15.04 -16.94
C LYS A 67 -6.70 -14.41 -17.26
N ALA A 68 -6.60 -13.09 -17.25
CA ALA A 68 -5.38 -12.37 -17.61
C ALA A 68 -4.46 -12.10 -16.41
N TYR A 69 -5.03 -11.84 -15.22
CA TYR A 69 -4.28 -11.32 -14.07
C TYR A 69 -4.33 -12.18 -12.81
N GLN A 70 -4.97 -13.36 -12.83
CA GLN A 70 -5.00 -14.22 -11.63
C GLN A 70 -3.61 -14.65 -11.18
N ASP A 71 -2.78 -15.15 -12.09
CA ASP A 71 -1.41 -15.56 -11.76
C ASP A 71 -0.61 -14.39 -11.17
N ARG A 72 -0.81 -13.19 -11.74
CA ARG A 72 -0.14 -11.98 -11.27
C ARG A 72 -0.63 -11.53 -9.89
N LEU A 73 -1.94 -11.61 -9.64
CA LEU A 73 -2.51 -11.35 -8.32
C LEU A 73 -1.94 -12.32 -7.27
N ASP A 74 -1.80 -13.59 -7.62
CA ASP A 74 -1.25 -14.62 -6.73
C ASP A 74 0.24 -14.37 -6.43
N GLU A 75 1.03 -13.96 -7.43
CA GLU A 75 2.41 -13.52 -7.27
C GLU A 75 2.51 -12.31 -6.33
N ILE A 76 1.73 -11.26 -6.58
CA ILE A 76 1.71 -10.05 -5.74
C ILE A 76 1.29 -10.40 -4.31
N CYS A 77 0.25 -11.22 -4.14
CA CYS A 77 -0.16 -11.66 -2.81
C CYS A 77 0.94 -12.45 -2.10
N SER A 78 1.69 -13.27 -2.82
CA SER A 78 2.83 -14.02 -2.28
C SER A 78 3.97 -13.09 -1.86
N MET A 79 4.31 -12.11 -2.71
CA MET A 79 5.30 -11.07 -2.37
C MET A 79 4.88 -10.25 -1.15
N LEU A 80 3.62 -9.82 -1.07
CA LEU A 80 3.09 -9.08 0.09
C LEU A 80 3.13 -9.92 1.38
N LYS A 81 2.84 -11.22 1.30
CA LYS A 81 2.95 -12.14 2.46
C LYS A 81 4.40 -12.29 2.90
N MET A 82 5.33 -12.47 1.95
CA MET A 82 6.76 -12.55 2.25
C MET A 82 7.25 -11.25 2.88
N PHE A 83 6.89 -10.10 2.32
CA PHE A 83 7.30 -8.81 2.83
C PHE A 83 6.70 -8.50 4.22
N ASP A 84 5.44 -8.85 4.49
CA ASP A 84 4.85 -8.73 5.84
C ASP A 84 5.56 -9.67 6.84
N ARG A 85 6.00 -10.86 6.40
CA ARG A 85 6.79 -11.78 7.23
C ARG A 85 8.19 -11.21 7.51
N ASP A 86 8.88 -10.71 6.51
CA ASP A 86 10.27 -10.22 6.62
C ASP A 86 10.33 -8.91 7.41
N THR A 87 9.28 -8.09 7.32
CA THR A 87 9.13 -6.84 8.08
C THR A 87 8.28 -6.99 9.34
N ALA A 88 7.96 -8.23 9.76
CA ALA A 88 7.12 -8.50 10.93
C ALA A 88 7.58 -7.78 12.22
N PRO A 89 8.89 -7.63 12.51
CA PRO A 89 9.34 -6.92 13.71
C PRO A 89 8.92 -5.44 13.76
N ILE A 90 8.86 -4.79 12.59
CA ILE A 90 8.53 -3.36 12.41
C ILE A 90 7.13 -3.14 11.84
N ARG A 91 6.43 -4.23 11.49
CA ARG A 91 5.00 -4.27 11.13
C ARG A 91 4.60 -3.30 10.01
N ILE A 92 5.46 -3.07 9.02
CA ILE A 92 5.23 -2.10 7.95
C ILE A 92 3.89 -2.34 7.23
N ILE A 93 3.68 -3.53 6.65
CA ILE A 93 2.46 -3.84 5.90
C ILE A 93 1.22 -3.79 6.80
N SER A 94 1.35 -4.30 8.02
CA SER A 94 0.30 -4.22 9.03
C SER A 94 -0.09 -2.79 9.40
N SER A 95 0.87 -1.85 9.42
CA SER A 95 0.66 -0.42 9.69
C SER A 95 -0.02 0.27 8.50
N ILE A 96 0.50 0.06 7.29
CA ILE A 96 -0.07 0.62 6.04
C ILE A 96 -1.52 0.20 5.87
N ARG A 97 -1.83 -1.10 6.01
CA ARG A 97 -3.19 -1.63 5.86
C ARG A 97 -4.17 -1.09 6.91
N LYS A 98 -3.67 -0.71 8.09
CA LYS A 98 -4.48 -0.06 9.13
C LYS A 98 -4.72 1.41 8.79
N SER A 99 -3.67 2.15 8.45
CA SER A 99 -3.74 3.55 8.04
C SER A 99 -4.71 3.75 6.86
N LEU A 100 -4.62 2.90 5.84
CA LEU A 100 -5.53 2.94 4.67
C LEU A 100 -6.99 2.75 5.08
N LEU A 101 -7.28 1.82 6.00
CA LEU A 101 -8.63 1.58 6.49
C LEU A 101 -9.15 2.76 7.33
N ASP A 102 -8.31 3.28 8.22
CA ASP A 102 -8.68 4.38 9.11
C ASP A 102 -9.04 5.64 8.30
N VAL A 103 -8.25 5.97 7.26
CA VAL A 103 -8.57 7.10 6.40
C VAL A 103 -9.80 6.83 5.54
N ALA A 104 -9.96 5.62 4.99
CA ALA A 104 -11.14 5.28 4.20
C ALA A 104 -12.44 5.40 5.02
N ARG A 105 -12.44 4.95 6.28
CA ARG A 105 -13.58 5.10 7.19
C ARG A 105 -13.86 6.55 7.58
N ALA A 106 -12.81 7.32 7.85
CA ALA A 106 -12.94 8.75 8.15
C ALA A 106 -13.58 9.50 6.97
N HIS A 107 -13.23 9.15 5.74
CA HIS A 107 -13.83 9.69 4.53
C HIS A 107 -15.32 9.33 4.38
N ALA A 108 -15.72 8.11 4.76
CA ALA A 108 -17.12 7.65 4.73
C ALA A 108 -18.02 8.26 5.82
N GLY A 109 -17.45 9.00 6.78
CA GLY A 109 -18.15 9.42 8.00
C GLY A 109 -18.58 8.23 8.88
N ALA A 110 -17.90 7.08 8.76
CA ALA A 110 -18.18 5.88 9.54
C ALA A 110 -17.57 6.02 10.96
N PRO A 111 -18.17 5.40 12.00
CA PRO A 111 -17.61 5.42 13.35
C PRO A 111 -16.18 4.87 13.33
N LEU A 112 -15.21 5.68 13.75
CA LEU A 112 -13.89 5.20 14.11
C LEU A 112 -14.06 4.28 15.32
N GLU A 113 -13.92 2.96 15.14
CA GLU A 113 -13.63 2.07 16.25
C GLU A 113 -12.26 2.48 16.80
N LEU A 114 -12.28 3.42 17.74
CA LEU A 114 -11.12 3.94 18.45
C LEU A 114 -10.53 2.82 19.30
N SER A 115 -9.70 2.00 18.67
CA SER A 115 -8.65 1.26 19.37
C SER A 115 -7.71 2.30 19.99
N HIS A 116 -8.01 2.72 21.22
CA HIS A 116 -7.06 3.41 22.09
C HIS A 116 -5.78 2.57 22.17
N GLY A 117 -4.69 3.07 21.57
CA GLY A 117 -3.39 2.41 21.59
C GLY A 117 -2.48 2.79 20.42
N SER A 118 -1.97 4.03 20.46
CA SER A 118 -0.71 4.52 19.88
C SER A 118 -0.42 4.22 18.38
N MET A 119 -0.69 5.26 17.60
CA MET A 119 -0.01 5.64 16.37
C MET A 119 1.51 5.72 16.62
N LEU A 120 2.30 4.82 15.99
CA LEU A 120 3.76 4.85 15.84
C LEU A 120 4.60 4.81 17.15
N ASP A 121 5.32 3.70 17.41
CA ASP A 121 6.30 3.64 18.52
C ASP A 121 7.59 4.40 18.14
N ARG A 122 8.22 5.04 19.13
CA ARG A 122 9.37 5.95 18.99
C ARG A 122 10.58 5.31 18.29
N ARG A 123 10.69 3.98 18.33
CA ARG A 123 11.78 3.21 17.72
C ARG A 123 11.60 2.99 16.21
N ASP A 124 10.35 2.88 15.73
CA ASP A 124 10.05 2.81 14.29
C ASP A 124 10.37 4.15 13.59
N VAL A 125 10.21 5.26 14.33
CA VAL A 125 10.60 6.61 13.91
C VAL A 125 12.13 6.77 13.88
N GLU A 126 12.86 6.22 14.86
CA GLU A 126 14.32 6.34 14.97
C GLU A 126 15.08 5.47 13.95
N ALA A 127 14.60 4.27 13.62
CA ALA A 127 15.24 3.40 12.62
C ALA A 127 15.04 3.93 11.19
N ALA A 128 13.84 4.41 10.87
CA ALA A 128 13.57 5.12 9.61
C ALA A 128 14.45 6.38 9.44
N MET A 129 14.75 7.06 10.55
CA MET A 129 15.67 8.22 10.62
C MET A 129 17.12 7.84 10.29
N LYS A 130 17.55 6.61 10.63
CA LYS A 130 18.90 6.10 10.38
C LYS A 130 19.13 5.73 8.91
N GLU A 131 18.17 5.06 8.30
CA GLU A 131 18.24 4.64 6.88
C GLU A 131 18.13 5.81 5.89
N TRP A 132 17.57 6.94 6.33
CA TRP A 132 17.54 8.18 5.54
C TRP A 132 18.85 8.97 5.62
N MET A 133 19.55 8.95 6.76
CA MET A 133 20.86 9.63 6.91
C MET A 133 21.99 8.94 6.13
N GLU A 134 22.00 7.60 6.06
CA GLU A 134 23.02 6.85 5.29
C GLU A 134 22.94 7.16 3.78
N ARG A 135 21.73 7.35 3.23
CA ARG A 135 21.52 7.78 1.83
C ARG A 135 22.09 9.16 1.48
N ARG A 136 22.34 10.04 2.46
CA ARG A 136 23.00 11.35 2.22
C ARG A 136 24.53 11.29 2.29
N LYS A 137 25.10 10.27 2.93
CA LYS A 137 26.55 10.02 2.89
C LYS A 137 26.98 9.47 1.53
N GLU A 138 26.13 8.70 0.88
CA GLU A 138 26.43 8.12 -0.45
C GLU A 138 26.28 9.13 -1.61
N GLY A 139 25.63 10.29 -1.38
CA GLY A 139 25.49 11.36 -2.37
C GLY A 139 26.64 12.39 -2.41
N GLY A 140 27.71 12.21 -1.64
CA GLY A 140 28.83 13.15 -1.47
C GLY A 140 30.19 12.63 -1.95
N GLY A 141 30.24 11.89 -3.05
CA GLY A 141 31.49 11.34 -3.63
C GLY A 141 31.54 11.50 -5.15
N GLY A 142 31.29 12.71 -5.64
CA GLY A 142 31.52 13.07 -7.04
C GLY A 142 33.01 13.08 -7.37
N GLY A 143 33.33 12.72 -8.61
CA GLY A 143 34.67 12.45 -9.12
C GLY A 143 35.70 13.55 -8.95
N GLY A 144 36.96 13.11 -8.94
CA GLY A 144 38.16 13.91 -9.11
C GLY A 144 39.25 13.01 -9.72
N SER A 145 39.33 13.04 -11.05
CA SER A 145 40.46 12.57 -11.85
C SER A 145 41.64 13.51 -11.68
N ASP A 146 42.87 12.99 -11.67
CA ASP A 146 44.00 13.41 -12.50
C ASP A 146 45.37 13.14 -11.85
N GLY A 147 46.30 12.64 -12.67
CA GLY A 147 47.74 12.75 -12.47
C GLY A 147 48.48 11.44 -12.39
#